data_AF-B2FSW4-F1
#
_entry.id   AF-B2FSW4-F1
#
_cell.length_a   1.000
_cell.length_b   1.000
_cell.length_c   1.000
_cell.angle_alpha   90.00
_cell.angle_beta   90.00
_cell.angle_gamma   90.00
#
_symmetry.space_group_name_H-M   'P 1'
#
loop_
_entity.id
_entity.type
_entity.pdbx_description
1 polymer ?
#
loop_
_entity_poly.entity_id
_entity_poly.type
_entity_poly.pdbx_seq_one_letter_code
_entity_poly.pdbx_strand_id
1 'polypeptide(L)'
;MYARIAAAALLCMTALPASSANRGSTVMEDYAAALNARGQILQLDTGDMFGERIGLFTGSVEFLQTDVDLPGNSALEVGIKRRLVAGAQGRQGLGMFGVWDLALPRVHGTFSTQGGWKNYVVAEPLNRCSKFTPPPTEIVTVKAQTPTGPGTFTEYFNSDEFWHGTQLYLPETGDEDLLAQSNEWPVPSTGHAYPMRTKSGNVIRCVAMDDGAGEGFEVTTPAGITYTLNHMASLGSGPPLIKKGYSRGNFGSVTEFEFVLFRQEFHILPTSARDRFGNSVTYTWDPANPRQLLRIAANDGRTVDLEWTAGSPSTLPSEVSAVRAGGRTWTYGTVVGGYKVTFPDQSYWQTTGFNVGTMGAGAVPAERGFCRNPGVVTYGHSGSIRHPSGAVAKYRFEPTLHGRSWARYGCNMPDSTGSGFLDSIEYTPARYYTWSLVSRTVTGPGIDQPFTWAYSYGPANGCYADGSKELCQANSPATKWVDVKDAEGVTTRHTFGNRFNVDEGYLLSSVQPGRATTLSYQLDASGSYPALAGRPAYQRASGIIAAKQIPLLQKVIEQDGVRYIWKVNTFDSMARPVSITEASQPVQ
;
A
#
# COMPACT_ATOMS: atom_id res chain seq x y z
N MET A 1 -72.10 33.15 -9.09
CA MET A 1 -71.95 32.05 -8.11
C MET A 1 -70.60 31.39 -8.39
N TYR A 2 -69.84 31.07 -7.34
CA TYR A 2 -68.46 30.55 -7.30
C TYR A 2 -67.33 31.59 -7.27
N ALA A 3 -66.89 31.84 -6.03
CA ALA A 3 -65.70 32.57 -5.64
C ALA A 3 -64.43 31.78 -5.99
N ARG A 4 -63.41 32.48 -6.46
CA ARG A 4 -62.05 31.96 -6.67
C ARG A 4 -61.29 32.04 -5.33
N ILE A 5 -60.86 30.90 -4.82
CA ILE A 5 -59.91 30.80 -3.71
C ILE A 5 -58.53 30.56 -4.32
N ALA A 6 -57.58 31.43 -4.00
CA ALA A 6 -56.17 31.27 -4.29
C ALA A 6 -55.55 30.26 -3.32
N ALA A 7 -54.84 29.25 -3.83
CA ALA A 7 -53.99 28.37 -3.04
C ALA A 7 -52.53 28.60 -3.46
N ALA A 8 -51.73 29.07 -2.49
CA ALA A 8 -50.30 29.25 -2.64
C ALA A 8 -49.59 27.89 -2.69
N ALA A 9 -48.83 27.63 -3.75
CA ALA A 9 -47.95 26.48 -3.84
C ALA A 9 -46.64 26.78 -3.09
N LEU A 10 -46.43 26.11 -1.96
CA LEU A 10 -45.19 26.11 -1.19
C LEU A 10 -44.13 25.33 -1.99
N LEU A 11 -43.18 26.04 -2.61
CA LEU A 11 -42.01 25.43 -3.26
C LEU A 11 -41.07 24.91 -2.15
N CYS A 12 -41.11 23.60 -1.90
CA CYS A 12 -40.15 22.94 -1.02
C CYS A 12 -38.84 22.74 -1.81
N MET A 13 -37.89 23.67 -1.68
CA MET A 13 -36.52 23.48 -2.16
C MET A 13 -35.88 22.37 -1.32
N THR A 14 -35.84 21.16 -1.86
CA THR A 14 -34.98 20.09 -1.34
C THR A 14 -33.54 20.53 -1.55
N ALA A 15 -32.87 20.92 -0.47
CA ALA A 15 -31.42 21.11 -0.47
C ALA A 15 -30.77 19.80 -0.92
N LEU A 16 -30.16 19.83 -2.11
CA LEU A 16 -29.23 18.79 -2.54
C LEU A 16 -28.15 18.66 -1.46
N PRO A 17 -27.80 17.44 -1.01
CA PRO A 17 -26.66 17.27 -0.12
C PRO A 17 -25.44 17.85 -0.83
N ALA A 18 -24.80 18.82 -0.18
CA ALA A 18 -23.52 19.34 -0.61
C ALA A 18 -22.58 18.15 -0.85
N SER A 19 -22.09 18.04 -2.08
CA SER A 19 -20.97 17.18 -2.42
C SER A 19 -19.87 17.38 -1.38
N SER A 20 -19.52 16.32 -0.67
CA SER A 20 -18.43 16.29 0.29
C SER A 20 -17.16 16.75 -0.40
N ALA A 21 -16.70 17.96 -0.06
CA ALA A 21 -15.43 18.49 -0.54
C ALA A 21 -14.29 17.57 -0.08
N ASN A 22 -13.35 17.27 -0.99
CA ASN A 22 -12.09 16.62 -0.68
C ASN A 22 -11.33 17.47 0.35
N ARG A 23 -11.47 17.14 1.64
CA ARG A 23 -10.64 17.73 2.69
C ARG A 23 -9.21 17.23 2.49
N GLY A 24 -8.24 18.15 2.37
CA GLY A 24 -6.83 17.78 2.34
C GLY A 24 -6.36 17.15 3.64
N SER A 25 -5.30 16.35 3.56
CA SER A 25 -4.64 15.72 4.70
C SER A 25 -3.51 16.61 5.21
N THR A 26 -3.35 16.74 6.52
CA THR A 26 -2.11 17.32 7.06
C THR A 26 -0.92 16.40 6.79
N VAL A 27 0.31 16.92 6.92
CA VAL A 27 1.53 16.11 6.82
C VAL A 27 1.52 14.92 7.80
N MET A 28 0.90 15.10 8.97
CA MET A 28 0.76 14.04 9.98
C MET A 28 -0.24 12.96 9.60
N GLU A 29 -1.43 13.36 9.16
CA GLU A 29 -2.48 12.41 8.74
C GLU A 29 -1.98 11.55 7.58
N ASP A 30 -1.29 12.18 6.63
CA ASP A 30 -0.68 11.51 5.48
C ASP A 30 0.47 10.57 5.88
N TYR A 31 1.30 10.99 6.82
CA TYR A 31 2.40 10.17 7.34
C TYR A 31 1.90 8.92 8.07
N ALA A 32 0.83 9.04 8.87
CA ALA A 32 0.17 7.90 9.50
C ALA A 32 -0.43 6.94 8.46
N ALA A 33 -1.05 7.46 7.39
CA ALA A 33 -1.55 6.66 6.28
C ALA A 33 -0.40 5.93 5.54
N ALA A 34 0.73 6.58 5.32
CA ALA A 34 1.91 5.99 4.68
C ALA A 34 2.51 4.84 5.52
N LEU A 35 2.56 4.99 6.85
CA LEU A 35 2.95 3.92 7.76
C LEU A 35 2.03 2.70 7.67
N ASN A 36 0.73 2.92 7.48
CA ASN A 36 -0.25 1.86 7.32
C ASN A 36 -0.09 1.12 5.99
N ALA A 37 0.13 1.87 4.90
CA ALA A 37 0.37 1.31 3.58
C ALA A 37 1.71 0.54 3.48
N ARG A 38 2.72 0.95 4.26
CA ARG A 38 4.05 0.31 4.30
C ARG A 38 4.17 -0.78 5.38
N GLY A 39 3.10 -1.08 6.10
CA GLY A 39 3.06 -2.23 7.00
C GLY A 39 3.37 -3.49 6.20
N GLN A 40 4.60 -4.00 6.34
CA GLN A 40 5.10 -5.10 5.55
C GLN A 40 4.09 -6.25 5.60
N ILE A 41 3.55 -6.62 4.44
CA ILE A 41 2.75 -7.83 4.27
C ILE A 41 3.74 -9.00 4.23
N LEU A 42 4.48 -9.16 5.33
CA LEU A 42 5.32 -10.30 5.58
C LEU A 42 4.41 -11.37 6.16
N GLN A 43 4.19 -12.40 5.34
CA GLN A 43 3.41 -13.59 5.65
C GLN A 43 1.90 -13.39 5.53
N LEU A 44 1.41 -13.80 4.37
CA LEU A 44 0.00 -13.90 4.02
C LEU A 44 -0.55 -15.20 4.60
N ASP A 45 -1.59 -15.11 5.41
CA ASP A 45 -2.57 -16.19 5.48
C ASP A 45 -3.51 -16.01 4.28
N THR A 46 -3.49 -16.96 3.35
CA THR A 46 -4.40 -16.98 2.20
C THR A 46 -5.72 -17.56 2.67
N GLY A 47 -6.64 -16.68 3.06
CA GLY A 47 -8.06 -17.02 3.17
C GLY A 47 -8.60 -17.25 1.77
N ASP A 48 -8.30 -18.39 1.15
CA ASP A 48 -8.33 -18.60 -0.31
C ASP A 48 -9.72 -18.45 -0.97
N MET A 49 -10.78 -18.23 -0.19
CA MET A 49 -12.16 -18.19 -0.70
C MET A 49 -12.63 -16.81 -1.18
N PHE A 50 -12.12 -15.69 -0.65
CA PHE A 50 -12.50 -14.34 -1.12
C PHE A 50 -11.30 -13.50 -1.61
N GLY A 51 -10.16 -14.15 -1.85
CA GLY A 51 -8.95 -13.52 -2.38
C GLY A 51 -8.21 -12.63 -1.38
N GLU A 52 -8.53 -12.71 -0.09
CA GLU A 52 -7.89 -11.92 0.94
C GLU A 52 -6.44 -12.33 1.21
N ARG A 53 -5.68 -11.31 1.57
CA ARG A 53 -4.26 -11.33 1.85
C ARG A 53 -4.06 -10.54 3.14
N ILE A 54 -3.85 -11.24 4.26
CA ILE A 54 -3.82 -10.63 5.59
C ILE A 54 -2.38 -10.53 6.08
N GLY A 55 -1.92 -9.30 6.36
CA GLY A 55 -0.65 -9.04 7.04
C GLY A 55 -0.84 -9.10 8.54
N LEU A 56 -0.59 -10.25 9.18
CA LEU A 56 -0.91 -10.46 10.60
C LEU A 56 -0.20 -9.47 11.55
N PHE A 57 1.00 -8.98 11.22
CA PHE A 57 1.74 -8.06 12.10
C PHE A 57 0.99 -6.75 12.37
N THR A 58 0.34 -6.18 11.35
CA THR A 58 -0.42 -4.92 11.43
C THR A 58 -1.94 -5.10 11.27
N GLY A 59 -2.40 -6.27 10.84
CA GLY A 59 -3.80 -6.47 10.46
C GLY A 59 -4.22 -5.78 9.16
N SER A 60 -3.27 -5.37 8.32
CA SER A 60 -3.59 -4.89 6.98
C SER A 60 -4.23 -6.01 6.16
N VAL A 61 -5.18 -5.63 5.30
CA VAL A 61 -5.85 -6.57 4.39
C VAL A 61 -5.81 -6.03 2.98
N GLU A 62 -5.27 -6.84 2.08
CA GLU A 62 -5.41 -6.69 0.64
C GLU A 62 -6.36 -7.78 0.13
N PHE A 63 -7.05 -7.51 -0.97
CA PHE A 63 -7.77 -8.50 -1.74
C PHE A 63 -7.21 -8.53 -3.15
N LEU A 64 -6.94 -9.72 -3.67
CA LEU A 64 -6.59 -9.96 -5.06
C LEU A 64 -7.61 -10.94 -5.64
N GLN A 65 -8.41 -10.45 -6.59
CA GLN A 65 -9.47 -11.24 -7.21
C GLN A 65 -9.14 -11.49 -8.68
N THR A 66 -9.11 -12.75 -9.10
CA THR A 66 -9.01 -13.13 -10.51
C THR A 66 -10.42 -13.23 -11.10
N ASP A 67 -10.69 -12.44 -12.14
CA ASP A 67 -11.97 -12.48 -12.86
C ASP A 67 -11.85 -13.27 -14.18
N VAL A 68 -10.74 -13.08 -14.90
CA VAL A 68 -10.43 -13.75 -16.17
C VAL A 68 -9.04 -14.36 -16.07
N ASP A 69 -8.92 -15.63 -16.44
CA ASP A 69 -7.64 -16.32 -16.61
C ASP A 69 -7.70 -17.21 -17.85
N LEU A 70 -6.84 -16.94 -18.84
CA LEU A 70 -6.73 -17.74 -20.05
C LEU A 70 -5.47 -18.61 -19.97
N PRO A 71 -5.60 -19.94 -19.77
CA PRO A 71 -4.44 -20.83 -19.77
C PRO A 71 -3.83 -20.89 -21.17
N GLY A 72 -2.51 -20.93 -21.24
CA GLY A 72 -1.76 -20.96 -22.50
C GLY A 72 -0.54 -21.85 -22.45
N ASN A 73 0.40 -21.64 -23.38
CA ASN A 73 1.61 -22.45 -23.52
C ASN A 73 2.76 -21.99 -22.60
N SER A 74 2.54 -20.97 -21.78
CA SER A 74 3.56 -20.35 -20.93
C SER A 74 2.97 -19.87 -19.62
N ALA A 75 3.84 -19.56 -18.65
CA ALA A 75 3.47 -19.00 -17.35
C ALA A 75 3.12 -17.50 -17.41
N LEU A 76 3.17 -16.87 -18.60
CA LEU A 76 2.75 -15.48 -18.76
C LEU A 76 1.22 -15.40 -18.68
N GLU A 77 0.76 -14.61 -17.72
CA GLU A 77 -0.65 -14.37 -17.47
C GLU A 77 -1.29 -13.58 -18.62
N VAL A 78 -2.44 -14.07 -19.08
CA VAL A 78 -3.35 -13.34 -19.98
C VAL A 78 -4.72 -13.38 -19.32
N GLY A 79 -5.01 -12.34 -18.55
CA GLY A 79 -6.16 -12.33 -17.65
C GLY A 79 -6.43 -10.96 -17.06
N ILE A 80 -7.47 -10.91 -16.21
CA ILE A 80 -7.87 -9.73 -15.45
C ILE A 80 -7.89 -10.10 -13.98
N LYS A 81 -7.05 -9.41 -13.23
CA LYS A 81 -7.05 -9.41 -11.77
C LYS A 81 -7.40 -8.02 -11.25
N ARG A 82 -8.12 -7.97 -10.15
CA ARG A 82 -8.48 -6.75 -9.43
C ARG A 82 -7.87 -6.75 -8.05
N ARG A 83 -7.32 -5.61 -7.64
CA ARG A 83 -6.73 -5.43 -6.31
C ARG A 83 -7.49 -4.38 -5.51
N LEU A 84 -7.76 -4.66 -4.23
CA LEU A 84 -8.28 -3.71 -3.26
C LEU A 84 -7.44 -3.75 -1.99
N VAL A 85 -6.97 -2.60 -1.53
CA VAL A 85 -6.31 -2.48 -0.22
C VAL A 85 -7.29 -1.88 0.77
N ALA A 86 -7.70 -2.65 1.77
CA ALA A 86 -8.60 -2.17 2.81
C ALA A 86 -7.88 -1.18 3.73
N GLY A 87 -8.56 -0.09 4.11
CA GLY A 87 -7.99 0.91 5.01
C GLY A 87 -6.96 1.85 4.37
N ALA A 88 -6.74 1.78 3.04
CA ALA A 88 -5.94 2.76 2.32
C ALA A 88 -6.63 4.14 2.33
N GLN A 89 -6.22 5.01 3.25
CA GLN A 89 -6.77 6.36 3.35
C GLN A 89 -6.43 7.19 2.10
N GLY A 90 -7.39 8.01 1.65
CA GLY A 90 -7.15 9.01 0.59
C GLY A 90 -7.28 8.51 -0.85
N ARG A 91 -7.41 7.20 -1.10
CA ARG A 91 -7.63 6.68 -2.47
C ARG A 91 -9.11 6.75 -2.84
N GLN A 92 -9.59 7.96 -3.14
CA GLN A 92 -10.99 8.22 -3.46
C GLN A 92 -11.38 7.71 -4.85
N GLY A 93 -11.86 6.47 -4.97
CA GLY A 93 -12.50 5.98 -6.21
C GLY A 93 -11.61 6.12 -7.46
N LEU A 94 -10.30 5.92 -7.30
CA LEU A 94 -9.29 6.13 -8.34
C LEU A 94 -8.89 4.83 -9.07
N GLY A 95 -9.50 3.71 -8.68
CA GLY A 95 -9.30 2.43 -9.33
C GLY A 95 -9.96 2.39 -10.70
N MET A 96 -9.49 1.48 -11.55
CA MET A 96 -10.06 1.24 -12.88
C MET A 96 -11.39 0.47 -12.79
N PHE A 97 -11.71 -0.07 -11.62
CA PHE A 97 -12.93 -0.81 -11.29
C PHE A 97 -13.57 -0.23 -10.01
N GLY A 98 -13.84 1.08 -10.02
CA GLY A 98 -14.33 1.82 -8.85
C GLY A 98 -13.25 1.97 -7.77
N VAL A 99 -13.42 1.27 -6.64
CA VAL A 99 -12.39 1.23 -5.58
C VAL A 99 -11.29 0.19 -5.82
N TRP A 100 -11.46 -0.66 -6.84
CA TRP A 100 -10.50 -1.70 -7.20
C TRP A 100 -9.55 -1.23 -8.29
N ASP A 101 -8.26 -1.50 -8.12
CA ASP A 101 -7.26 -1.33 -9.18
C ASP A 101 -7.30 -2.50 -10.16
N LEU A 102 -6.91 -2.24 -11.41
CA LEU A 102 -6.43 -3.31 -12.29
C LEU A 102 -5.05 -3.77 -11.79
N ALA A 103 -4.92 -5.05 -11.45
CA ALA A 103 -3.70 -5.62 -10.88
C ALA A 103 -2.73 -6.03 -11.99
N LEU A 104 -1.95 -5.07 -12.48
CA LEU A 104 -0.86 -5.29 -13.43
C LEU A 104 0.50 -4.95 -12.82
N PRO A 105 1.59 -5.59 -13.27
CA PRO A 105 2.95 -5.16 -12.99
C PRO A 105 3.11 -3.65 -13.22
N ARG A 106 3.60 -2.89 -12.24
CA ARG A 106 3.77 -1.44 -12.38
C ARG A 106 4.84 -0.89 -11.44
N VAL A 107 5.47 0.19 -11.86
CA VAL A 107 6.20 1.06 -10.92
C VAL A 107 5.30 2.24 -10.59
N HIS A 108 5.12 2.56 -9.31
CA HIS A 108 4.25 3.67 -8.91
C HIS A 108 4.77 4.47 -7.74
N GLY A 109 4.19 5.65 -7.54
CA GLY A 109 4.42 6.51 -6.40
C GLY A 109 3.53 7.75 -6.41
N THR A 110 3.44 8.44 -5.27
CA THR A 110 2.69 9.69 -5.12
C THR A 110 3.63 10.88 -5.27
N PHE A 111 3.30 11.80 -6.17
CA PHE A 111 4.08 12.99 -6.49
C PHE A 111 3.20 14.24 -6.45
N SER A 112 3.82 15.42 -6.44
CA SER A 112 3.10 16.68 -6.61
C SER A 112 2.50 16.77 -8.02
N THR A 113 1.34 17.40 -8.14
CA THR A 113 0.77 17.74 -9.46
C THR A 113 1.52 18.90 -10.13
N GLN A 114 2.14 19.78 -9.32
CA GLN A 114 2.95 20.90 -9.80
C GLN A 114 4.25 20.43 -10.46
N GLY A 115 4.98 19.53 -9.82
CA GLY A 115 6.25 19.01 -10.30
C GLY A 115 6.10 17.83 -11.25
N GLY A 116 5.08 17.00 -11.04
CA GLY A 116 4.92 15.69 -11.68
C GLY A 116 5.96 14.69 -11.18
N TRP A 117 6.04 13.52 -11.82
CA TRP A 117 7.09 12.57 -11.51
C TRP A 117 8.43 13.04 -12.08
N LYS A 118 9.27 13.66 -11.24
CA LYS A 118 10.65 14.07 -11.58
C LYS A 118 11.61 13.59 -10.50
N ASN A 119 12.87 13.38 -10.88
CA ASN A 119 13.97 13.20 -9.91
C ASN A 119 14.53 14.56 -9.48
N TYR A 120 15.42 14.57 -8.48
CA TYR A 120 16.04 15.77 -7.92
C TYR A 120 17.11 16.39 -8.85
N VAL A 121 17.64 15.62 -9.81
CA VAL A 121 18.68 16.04 -10.75
C VAL A 121 18.10 17.00 -11.79
N VAL A 122 18.24 18.29 -11.54
CA VAL A 122 17.65 19.38 -12.34
C VAL A 122 17.98 19.32 -13.83
N ALA A 123 19.18 18.90 -14.20
CA ALA A 123 19.60 18.82 -15.60
C ALA A 123 18.91 17.68 -16.39
N GLU A 124 18.45 16.64 -15.68
CA GLU A 124 17.92 15.41 -16.25
C GLU A 124 16.67 14.95 -15.47
N PRO A 125 15.64 15.82 -15.31
CA PRO A 125 14.59 15.61 -14.31
C PRO A 125 13.67 14.43 -14.64
N LEU A 126 13.67 13.96 -15.90
CA LEU A 126 12.87 12.82 -16.38
C LEU A 126 13.67 11.50 -16.42
N ASN A 127 14.95 11.52 -16.00
CA ASN A 127 15.79 10.32 -15.86
C ASN A 127 15.47 9.58 -14.56
N ARG A 128 14.23 9.11 -14.45
CA ARG A 128 13.65 8.54 -13.22
C ARG A 128 14.30 7.21 -12.83
N CYS A 129 14.92 6.52 -13.80
CA CYS A 129 15.52 5.22 -13.62
C CYS A 129 17.04 5.32 -13.42
N SER A 130 17.75 6.00 -14.31
CA SER A 130 19.21 6.09 -14.28
C SER A 130 19.72 7.06 -13.21
N LYS A 131 18.88 8.02 -12.80
CA LYS A 131 19.12 8.97 -11.70
C LYS A 131 18.05 8.80 -10.60
N PHE A 132 17.88 7.57 -10.12
CA PHE A 132 16.88 7.29 -9.08
C PHE A 132 17.19 8.02 -7.77
N THR A 133 16.44 9.08 -7.51
CA THR A 133 16.51 9.92 -6.30
C THR A 133 15.09 10.32 -5.87
N PRO A 134 14.91 10.87 -4.65
CA PRO A 134 13.67 11.53 -4.29
C PRO A 134 13.28 12.66 -5.28
N PRO A 135 11.99 13.04 -5.38
CA PRO A 135 11.57 14.23 -6.11
C PRO A 135 12.08 15.54 -5.46
N PRO A 136 12.12 16.66 -6.20
CA PRO A 136 12.53 17.96 -5.65
C PRO A 136 11.54 18.48 -4.60
N THR A 137 12.03 19.36 -3.70
CA THR A 137 11.18 20.13 -2.79
C THR A 137 10.22 21.00 -3.57
N GLU A 138 8.95 21.02 -3.18
CA GLU A 138 7.92 21.85 -3.78
C GLU A 138 7.75 23.16 -3.01
N ILE A 139 7.52 24.23 -3.75
CA ILE A 139 7.33 25.58 -3.18
C ILE A 139 5.88 25.98 -3.44
N VAL A 140 5.15 26.32 -2.37
CA VAL A 140 3.77 26.80 -2.45
C VAL A 140 3.72 28.23 -1.94
N THR A 141 3.20 29.14 -2.77
CA THR A 141 3.04 30.56 -2.43
C THR A 141 1.56 30.92 -2.37
N VAL A 142 1.14 31.53 -1.27
CA VAL A 142 -0.25 31.94 -1.05
C VAL A 142 -0.34 33.43 -0.74
N LYS A 143 -1.43 34.06 -1.18
CA LYS A 143 -1.80 35.42 -0.77
C LYS A 143 -2.84 35.30 0.32
N ALA A 144 -2.56 35.87 1.49
CA ALA A 144 -3.46 35.84 2.64
C ALA A 144 -3.66 37.24 3.19
N GLN A 145 -4.88 37.52 3.64
CA GLN A 145 -5.15 38.73 4.42
C GLN A 145 -4.62 38.51 5.83
N THR A 146 -3.88 39.47 6.38
CA THR A 146 -3.40 39.43 7.76
C THR A 146 -3.89 40.64 8.55
N PRO A 147 -3.67 40.68 9.87
CA PRO A 147 -4.05 41.83 10.67
C PRO A 147 -3.29 43.12 10.31
N THR A 148 -2.19 43.02 9.57
CA THR A 148 -1.39 44.18 9.11
C THR A 148 -1.59 44.50 7.61
N GLY A 149 -2.42 43.73 6.90
CA GLY A 149 -2.74 43.93 5.49
C GLY A 149 -2.59 42.66 4.64
N PRO A 150 -2.79 42.73 3.32
CA PRO A 150 -2.53 41.59 2.43
C PRO A 150 -1.03 41.27 2.37
N GLY A 151 -0.69 39.99 2.55
CA GLY A 151 0.68 39.49 2.48
C GLY A 151 0.84 38.35 1.48
N THR A 152 2.07 38.13 1.03
CA THR A 152 2.45 36.94 0.25
C THR A 152 3.37 36.07 1.09
N PHE A 153 3.01 34.80 1.24
CA PHE A 153 3.71 33.85 2.09
C PHE A 153 4.12 32.64 1.25
N THR A 154 5.28 32.07 1.58
CA THR A 154 5.84 30.92 0.87
C THR A 154 6.18 29.83 1.88
N GLU A 155 5.84 28.59 1.54
CA GLU A 155 6.17 27.40 2.32
C GLU A 155 6.83 26.34 1.43
N TYR A 156 7.73 25.57 2.05
CA TYR A 156 8.45 24.48 1.41
C TYR A 156 7.85 23.14 1.84
N PHE A 157 7.53 22.30 0.86
CA PHE A 157 7.16 20.90 1.08
C PHE A 157 8.35 20.04 0.67
N ASN A 158 9.05 19.50 1.67
CA ASN A 158 10.17 18.60 1.45
C ASN A 158 9.66 17.30 0.84
N SER A 159 10.53 16.68 0.03
CA SER A 159 10.22 15.44 -0.67
C SER A 159 9.61 14.37 0.24
N ASP A 160 10.20 14.15 1.41
CA ASP A 160 9.80 13.12 2.37
C ASP A 160 8.47 13.39 3.10
N GLU A 161 7.85 14.55 2.87
CA GLU A 161 6.53 14.91 3.40
C GLU A 161 5.40 14.50 2.45
N PHE A 162 5.65 14.45 1.14
CA PHE A 162 4.62 14.14 0.14
C PHE A 162 4.91 12.89 -0.70
N TRP A 163 6.18 12.49 -0.78
CA TRP A 163 6.65 11.30 -1.49
C TRP A 163 7.04 10.22 -0.49
N HIS A 164 6.32 9.09 -0.55
CA HIS A 164 6.51 7.95 0.34
C HIS A 164 7.24 6.82 -0.37
N GLY A 165 8.31 7.14 -1.08
CA GLY A 165 9.06 6.21 -1.92
C GLY A 165 8.36 5.85 -3.23
N THR A 166 9.03 5.01 -4.01
CA THR A 166 8.54 4.47 -5.29
C THR A 166 8.60 2.95 -5.21
N GLN A 167 7.53 2.29 -5.60
CA GLN A 167 7.36 0.85 -5.44
C GLN A 167 7.24 0.15 -6.79
N LEU A 168 7.77 -1.07 -6.87
CA LEU A 168 7.39 -2.07 -7.85
C LEU A 168 6.25 -2.90 -7.27
N TYR A 169 5.11 -2.90 -7.93
CA TYR A 169 4.03 -3.84 -7.68
C TYR A 169 4.10 -4.97 -8.71
N LEU A 170 4.11 -6.22 -8.24
CA LEU A 170 3.82 -7.40 -9.06
C LEU A 170 2.63 -8.13 -8.42
N PRO A 171 1.60 -8.58 -9.17
CA PRO A 171 0.41 -9.22 -8.58
C PRO A 171 0.72 -10.38 -7.63
N GLU A 172 1.75 -11.18 -7.95
CA GLU A 172 2.14 -12.36 -7.18
C GLU A 172 2.87 -12.04 -5.88
N THR A 173 3.66 -10.96 -5.84
CA THR A 173 4.52 -10.63 -4.69
C THR A 173 4.10 -9.38 -3.93
N GLY A 174 3.17 -8.60 -4.48
CA GLY A 174 2.74 -7.32 -3.91
C GLY A 174 3.72 -6.19 -4.19
N ASP A 175 3.65 -5.15 -3.34
CA ASP A 175 4.49 -3.95 -3.41
C ASP A 175 5.86 -4.16 -2.74
N GLU A 176 6.93 -3.81 -3.45
CA GLU A 176 8.28 -3.69 -2.91
C GLU A 176 8.90 -2.32 -3.24
N ASP A 177 9.65 -1.73 -2.31
CA ASP A 177 10.38 -0.50 -2.57
C ASP A 177 11.43 -0.72 -3.68
N LEU A 178 11.51 0.24 -4.61
CA LEU A 178 12.66 0.36 -5.50
C LEU A 178 13.87 0.85 -4.72
N LEU A 179 14.98 0.15 -4.89
CA LEU A 179 16.25 0.42 -4.24
C LEU A 179 17.28 0.79 -5.29
N ALA A 180 18.06 1.85 -5.03
CA ALA A 180 19.21 2.16 -5.86
C ALA A 180 20.25 1.03 -5.72
N GLN A 181 20.75 0.55 -6.86
CA GLN A 181 21.74 -0.51 -6.93
C GLN A 181 23.03 -0.09 -6.20
N SER A 182 23.60 -1.01 -5.41
CA SER A 182 24.99 -0.93 -4.94
C SER A 182 25.88 -1.89 -5.73
N ASN A 183 27.18 -1.61 -5.77
CA ASN A 183 28.19 -2.49 -6.36
C ASN A 183 28.39 -3.81 -5.59
N GLU A 184 27.73 -3.98 -4.44
CA GLU A 184 27.86 -5.14 -3.58
C GLU A 184 27.00 -6.32 -4.07
N TRP A 185 25.95 -6.06 -4.86
CA TRP A 185 25.04 -7.11 -5.34
C TRP A 185 25.33 -7.57 -6.76
N PRO A 186 25.27 -8.89 -7.02
CA PRO A 186 25.36 -9.41 -8.38
C PRO A 186 24.25 -8.84 -9.28
N VAL A 187 24.62 -8.54 -10.53
CA VAL A 187 23.70 -8.16 -11.61
C VAL A 187 23.91 -9.09 -12.81
N PRO A 188 22.94 -9.24 -13.70
CA PRO A 188 23.11 -10.06 -14.91
C PRO A 188 24.28 -9.59 -15.77
N SER A 189 25.06 -10.54 -16.29
CA SER A 189 26.20 -10.31 -17.19
C SER A 189 25.75 -10.11 -18.64
N THR A 190 24.81 -9.20 -18.88
CA THR A 190 24.19 -8.94 -20.20
C THR A 190 24.81 -7.74 -20.92
N GLY A 191 25.80 -7.08 -20.31
CA GLY A 191 26.39 -5.84 -20.83
C GLY A 191 25.54 -4.58 -20.59
N HIS A 192 24.43 -4.70 -19.86
CA HIS A 192 23.58 -3.56 -19.48
C HIS A 192 23.88 -3.04 -18.08
N ALA A 193 23.58 -1.75 -17.87
CA ALA A 193 23.55 -1.15 -16.54
C ALA A 193 22.20 -1.44 -15.86
N TYR A 194 22.25 -1.82 -14.58
CA TYR A 194 21.08 -2.08 -13.74
C TYR A 194 21.11 -1.14 -12.53
N PRO A 195 20.64 0.12 -12.65
CA PRO A 195 20.76 1.13 -11.60
C PRO A 195 19.83 0.90 -10.40
N MET A 196 18.86 -0.02 -10.49
CA MET A 196 17.92 -0.31 -9.42
C MET A 196 17.61 -1.79 -9.29
N ARG A 197 17.09 -2.16 -8.11
CA ARG A 197 16.59 -3.49 -7.80
C ARG A 197 15.53 -3.46 -6.71
N THR A 198 14.94 -4.62 -6.41
CA THR A 198 14.11 -4.83 -5.21
C THR A 198 14.76 -5.82 -4.25
N LYS A 199 14.18 -5.93 -3.05
CA LYS A 199 14.66 -6.83 -2.01
C LYS A 199 14.55 -8.32 -2.41
N SER A 200 13.47 -8.69 -3.10
CA SER A 200 13.26 -10.05 -3.62
C SER A 200 14.19 -10.44 -4.77
N GLY A 201 14.99 -9.49 -5.28
CA GLY A 201 16.01 -9.78 -6.28
C GLY A 201 15.62 -9.46 -7.73
N ASN A 202 14.52 -8.73 -7.95
CA ASN A 202 14.27 -8.13 -9.27
C ASN A 202 15.38 -7.14 -9.61
N VAL A 203 15.90 -7.17 -10.83
CA VAL A 203 16.90 -6.23 -11.33
C VAL A 203 16.30 -5.38 -12.44
N ILE A 204 16.65 -4.09 -12.46
CA ILE A 204 15.93 -3.11 -13.27
C ILE A 204 16.91 -2.30 -14.09
N ARG A 205 16.65 -2.21 -15.40
CA ARG A 205 17.36 -1.31 -16.32
C ARG A 205 16.42 -0.24 -16.86
N CYS A 206 17.00 0.80 -17.45
CA CYS A 206 16.24 1.91 -18.01
C CYS A 206 15.87 1.66 -19.46
N VAL A 207 14.67 2.08 -19.82
CA VAL A 207 14.14 2.08 -21.19
C VAL A 207 13.53 3.43 -21.48
N ALA A 208 13.36 3.78 -22.75
CA ALA A 208 12.61 4.98 -23.11
C ALA A 208 11.12 4.79 -22.80
N MET A 209 10.47 5.86 -22.33
CA MET A 209 9.02 5.92 -22.30
C MET A 209 8.44 5.74 -23.71
N ASP A 210 7.25 5.17 -23.81
CA ASP A 210 6.57 4.92 -25.10
C ASP A 210 6.17 6.22 -25.83
N ASP A 211 5.92 7.28 -25.08
CA ASP A 211 5.74 8.65 -25.56
C ASP A 211 7.06 9.43 -25.79
N GLY A 212 8.20 8.83 -25.46
CA GLY A 212 9.53 9.44 -25.54
C GLY A 212 9.89 10.40 -24.40
N ALA A 213 9.03 10.61 -23.40
CA ALA A 213 9.20 11.59 -22.33
C ALA A 213 10.04 11.08 -21.14
N GLY A 214 11.32 10.80 -21.41
CA GLY A 214 12.30 10.37 -20.42
C GLY A 214 12.37 8.85 -20.26
N GLU A 215 12.59 8.38 -19.04
CA GLU A 215 12.88 6.98 -18.77
C GLU A 215 11.73 6.24 -18.07
N GLY A 216 11.47 5.03 -18.55
CA GLY A 216 10.72 3.96 -17.88
C GLY A 216 11.64 2.87 -17.34
N PHE A 217 11.04 1.74 -17.00
CA PHE A 217 11.68 0.65 -16.27
C PHE A 217 11.52 -0.68 -17.02
N GLU A 218 12.60 -1.40 -17.22
CA GLU A 218 12.53 -2.82 -17.58
C GLU A 218 12.96 -3.68 -16.40
N VAL A 219 12.02 -4.46 -15.88
CA VAL A 219 12.17 -5.28 -14.68
C VAL A 219 12.40 -6.72 -15.08
N THR A 220 13.51 -7.31 -14.66
CA THR A 220 13.75 -8.76 -14.80
C THR A 220 13.62 -9.44 -13.44
N THR A 221 12.70 -10.38 -13.35
CA THR A 221 12.43 -11.12 -12.11
C THR A 221 13.40 -12.29 -11.90
N PRO A 222 13.57 -12.79 -10.67
CA PRO A 222 14.33 -14.02 -10.41
C PRO A 222 13.80 -15.25 -11.19
N ALA A 223 12.53 -15.24 -11.58
CA ALA A 223 11.92 -16.29 -12.41
C ALA A 223 12.28 -16.17 -13.90
N GLY A 224 12.99 -15.12 -14.31
CA GLY A 224 13.38 -14.87 -15.70
C GLY A 224 12.24 -14.33 -16.56
N ILE A 225 11.28 -13.62 -15.95
CA ILE A 225 10.28 -12.83 -16.67
C ILE A 225 10.76 -11.39 -16.74
N THR A 226 10.69 -10.80 -17.93
CA THR A 226 11.02 -9.40 -18.17
C THR A 226 9.76 -8.62 -18.47
N TYR A 227 9.49 -7.57 -17.68
CA TYR A 227 8.42 -6.61 -17.91
C TYR A 227 8.99 -5.29 -18.41
N THR A 228 8.54 -4.82 -19.57
CA THR A 228 8.81 -3.46 -20.04
C THR A 228 7.70 -2.55 -19.54
N LEU A 229 8.01 -1.73 -18.54
CA LEU A 229 7.12 -0.77 -17.91
C LEU A 229 7.50 0.63 -18.42
N ASN A 230 6.81 1.11 -19.44
CA ASN A 230 7.15 2.39 -20.07
C ASN A 230 5.94 3.16 -20.59
N HIS A 231 4.74 2.85 -20.09
CA HIS A 231 3.51 3.60 -20.36
C HIS A 231 3.10 4.39 -19.11
N MET A 232 3.11 5.72 -19.15
CA MET A 232 2.74 6.52 -17.98
C MET A 232 1.24 6.81 -17.93
N ALA A 233 0.63 6.53 -16.78
CA ALA A 233 -0.72 6.94 -16.46
C ALA A 233 -0.77 7.57 -15.08
N SER A 234 -1.65 8.56 -14.90
CA SER A 234 -1.86 9.21 -13.62
C SER A 234 -3.23 8.84 -13.06
N LEU A 235 -3.27 8.18 -11.90
CA LEU A 235 -4.51 7.79 -11.23
C LEU A 235 -5.02 8.95 -10.37
N GLY A 236 -5.78 9.88 -10.97
CA GLY A 236 -6.50 10.99 -10.31
C GLY A 236 -5.73 11.81 -9.27
N SER A 237 -6.41 12.70 -8.56
CA SER A 237 -5.79 13.52 -7.50
C SER A 237 -6.03 12.84 -6.14
N GLY A 238 -4.95 12.48 -5.44
CA GLY A 238 -5.04 12.11 -4.03
C GLY A 238 -5.42 13.32 -3.16
N PRO A 239 -5.72 13.15 -1.86
CA PRO A 239 -5.98 14.27 -0.99
C PRO A 239 -4.79 15.22 -1.00
N PRO A 240 -5.02 16.53 -1.19
CA PRO A 240 -3.93 17.49 -1.15
C PRO A 240 -3.29 17.49 0.24
N LEU A 241 -1.99 17.73 0.28
CA LEU A 241 -1.23 17.88 1.51
C LEU A 241 -1.35 19.33 2.00
N ILE A 242 -1.71 19.52 3.26
CA ILE A 242 -1.93 20.85 3.85
C ILE A 242 -0.87 21.13 4.93
N LYS A 243 -0.28 22.34 4.86
CA LYS A 243 0.47 22.97 5.95
C LYS A 243 -0.21 24.25 6.39
N LYS A 244 -0.13 24.57 7.69
CA LYS A 244 -0.70 25.79 8.27
C LYS A 244 0.34 26.90 8.36
N GLY A 245 -0.04 28.09 7.90
CA GLY A 245 0.70 29.34 8.09
C GLY A 245 0.00 30.23 9.12
N TYR A 246 0.80 31.03 9.84
CA TYR A 246 0.29 31.96 10.85
C TYR A 246 0.90 33.34 10.67
N SER A 247 0.07 34.38 10.81
CA SER A 247 0.52 35.76 10.88
C SER A 247 0.04 36.41 12.18
N ARG A 248 0.95 37.03 12.93
CA ARG A 248 0.64 37.76 14.16
C ARG A 248 0.42 39.23 13.87
N GLY A 249 -0.70 39.76 14.34
CA GLY A 249 -1.02 41.18 14.34
C GLY A 249 -0.64 41.87 15.64
N ASN A 250 -0.95 43.17 15.69
CA ASN A 250 -0.92 43.91 16.94
C ASN A 250 -1.90 43.30 17.97
N PHE A 251 -1.59 43.48 19.25
CA PHE A 251 -2.40 42.99 20.39
C PHE A 251 -2.62 41.47 20.45
N GLY A 252 -1.75 40.67 19.81
CA GLY A 252 -1.79 39.21 19.91
C GLY A 252 -2.84 38.53 19.00
N SER A 253 -3.43 39.26 18.05
CA SER A 253 -4.28 38.65 17.02
C SER A 253 -3.47 37.69 16.14
N VAL A 254 -4.04 36.54 15.79
CA VAL A 254 -3.40 35.54 14.91
C VAL A 254 -4.36 35.23 13.76
N THR A 255 -3.88 35.35 12.52
CA THR A 255 -4.59 34.86 11.34
C THR A 255 -3.92 33.59 10.85
N GLU A 256 -4.72 32.53 10.69
CA GLU A 256 -4.32 31.24 10.12
C GLU A 256 -4.67 31.20 8.62
N PHE A 257 -3.79 30.61 7.82
CA PHE A 257 -4.02 30.34 6.41
C PHE A 257 -3.38 28.99 6.02
N GLU A 258 -3.70 28.47 4.85
CA GLU A 258 -3.27 27.14 4.41
C GLU A 258 -2.37 27.21 3.18
N PHE A 259 -1.31 26.41 3.19
CA PHE A 259 -0.56 26.04 2.00
C PHE A 259 -1.04 24.66 1.55
N VAL A 260 -1.48 24.56 0.29
CA VAL A 260 -2.10 23.35 -0.24
C VAL A 260 -1.26 22.82 -1.39
N LEU A 261 -0.68 21.63 -1.21
CA LEU A 261 0.05 20.90 -2.25
C LEU A 261 -0.82 19.78 -2.81
N PHE A 262 -1.31 19.93 -4.04
CA PHE A 262 -2.06 18.88 -4.72
C PHE A 262 -1.12 17.74 -5.16
N ARG A 263 -1.55 16.50 -4.94
CA ARG A 263 -0.77 15.30 -5.22
C ARG A 263 -1.53 14.35 -6.14
N GLN A 264 -0.77 13.52 -6.85
CA GLN A 264 -1.27 12.54 -7.79
C GLN A 264 -0.43 11.27 -7.73
N GLU A 265 -1.10 10.14 -7.84
CA GLU A 265 -0.45 8.84 -7.96
C GLU A 265 -0.10 8.61 -9.44
N PHE A 266 1.18 8.40 -9.73
CA PHE A 266 1.66 8.11 -11.07
C PHE A 266 2.05 6.64 -11.16
N HIS A 267 1.62 6.00 -12.24
CA HIS A 267 1.93 4.61 -12.57
C HIS A 267 2.72 4.59 -13.89
N ILE A 268 3.79 3.81 -13.93
CA ILE A 268 4.40 3.35 -15.17
C ILE A 268 4.04 1.88 -15.34
N LEU A 269 3.19 1.66 -16.34
CA LEU A 269 2.44 0.44 -16.62
C LEU A 269 3.14 -0.38 -17.72
N PRO A 270 2.83 -1.68 -17.84
CA PRO A 270 3.50 -2.55 -18.77
C PRO A 270 3.00 -2.27 -20.19
N THR A 271 3.92 -2.32 -21.15
CA THR A 271 3.61 -2.43 -22.59
C THR A 271 3.94 -3.82 -23.12
N SER A 272 4.87 -4.54 -22.48
CA SER A 272 5.12 -5.94 -22.76
C SER A 272 5.65 -6.74 -21.57
N ALA A 273 5.43 -8.05 -21.61
CA ALA A 273 6.06 -9.05 -20.76
C ALA A 273 6.66 -10.15 -21.63
N ARG A 274 7.83 -10.68 -21.26
CA ARG A 274 8.51 -11.77 -21.99
C ARG A 274 9.11 -12.76 -21.01
N ASP A 275 9.05 -14.05 -21.33
CA ASP A 275 9.76 -15.06 -20.55
C ASP A 275 11.10 -15.46 -21.21
N ARG A 276 11.86 -16.29 -20.50
CA ARG A 276 13.15 -16.83 -20.98
C ARG A 276 13.07 -17.73 -22.21
N PHE A 277 11.87 -18.17 -22.60
CA PHE A 277 11.63 -19.09 -23.71
C PHE A 277 11.12 -18.37 -24.97
N GLY A 278 10.95 -17.04 -24.91
CA GLY A 278 10.49 -16.23 -26.04
C GLY A 278 8.97 -16.10 -26.13
N ASN A 279 8.21 -16.56 -25.13
CA ASN A 279 6.79 -16.22 -25.05
C ASN A 279 6.65 -14.75 -24.67
N SER A 280 5.62 -14.09 -25.19
CA SER A 280 5.42 -12.66 -24.97
C SER A 280 3.96 -12.27 -24.86
N VAL A 281 3.68 -11.31 -23.99
CA VAL A 281 2.40 -10.62 -23.84
C VAL A 281 2.59 -9.14 -24.15
N THR A 282 1.65 -8.54 -24.86
CA THR A 282 1.60 -7.11 -25.17
C THR A 282 0.35 -6.49 -24.55
N TYR A 283 0.53 -5.28 -24.01
CA TYR A 283 -0.52 -4.47 -23.41
C TYR A 283 -0.75 -3.24 -24.29
N THR A 284 -1.97 -3.06 -24.77
CA THR A 284 -2.34 -1.94 -25.65
C THR A 284 -3.17 -0.94 -24.88
N TRP A 285 -2.69 0.29 -24.76
CA TRP A 285 -3.34 1.39 -24.04
C TRP A 285 -3.98 2.38 -25.01
N ASP A 286 -5.01 3.10 -24.56
CA ASP A 286 -5.64 4.18 -25.35
C ASP A 286 -4.69 5.40 -25.40
N PRO A 287 -4.27 5.83 -26.59
CA PRO A 287 -3.39 7.01 -26.73
C PRO A 287 -4.05 8.32 -26.29
N ALA A 288 -5.38 8.43 -26.35
CA ALA A 288 -6.11 9.61 -25.90
C ALA A 288 -6.40 9.59 -24.39
N ASN A 289 -6.45 8.39 -23.79
CA ASN A 289 -6.74 8.19 -22.38
C ASN A 289 -5.72 7.21 -21.78
N PRO A 290 -4.53 7.67 -21.34
CA PRO A 290 -3.44 6.79 -20.89
C PRO A 290 -3.77 5.86 -19.71
N ARG A 291 -4.90 6.07 -19.03
CA ARG A 291 -5.39 5.11 -18.02
C ARG A 291 -6.11 3.90 -18.60
N GLN A 292 -6.57 3.93 -19.85
CA GLN A 292 -7.45 2.92 -20.39
C GLN A 292 -6.65 1.84 -21.11
N LEU A 293 -6.51 0.67 -20.47
CA LEU A 293 -6.04 -0.53 -21.15
C LEU A 293 -7.13 -1.02 -22.09
N LEU A 294 -6.82 -1.21 -23.37
CA LEU A 294 -7.76 -1.69 -24.37
C LEU A 294 -7.63 -3.20 -24.59
N ARG A 295 -6.40 -3.74 -24.55
CA ARG A 295 -6.15 -5.14 -24.89
C ARG A 295 -4.91 -5.72 -24.20
N ILE A 296 -4.99 -6.99 -23.83
CA ILE A 296 -3.86 -7.86 -23.49
C ILE A 296 -3.81 -8.99 -24.53
N ALA A 297 -2.68 -9.19 -25.20
CA ALA A 297 -2.53 -10.22 -26.23
C ALA A 297 -1.21 -10.98 -26.10
N ALA A 298 -1.26 -12.31 -26.12
CA ALA A 298 -0.08 -13.16 -26.15
C ALA A 298 0.28 -13.60 -27.57
N ASN A 299 1.55 -13.95 -27.78
CA ASN A 299 2.05 -14.50 -29.05
C ASN A 299 1.53 -15.92 -29.35
N ASP A 300 0.83 -16.57 -28.41
CA ASP A 300 0.14 -17.85 -28.58
C ASP A 300 -1.34 -17.71 -29.00
N GLY A 301 -1.82 -16.47 -29.20
CA GLY A 301 -3.17 -16.16 -29.69
C GLY A 301 -4.21 -15.90 -28.61
N ARG A 302 -3.87 -16.01 -27.32
CA ARG A 302 -4.78 -15.58 -26.24
C ARG A 302 -4.97 -14.07 -26.25
N THR A 303 -6.22 -13.61 -26.10
CA THR A 303 -6.55 -12.19 -26.06
C THR A 303 -7.62 -11.88 -25.01
N VAL A 304 -7.45 -10.72 -24.37
CA VAL A 304 -8.43 -10.10 -23.47
C VAL A 304 -8.66 -8.68 -23.96
N ASP A 305 -9.91 -8.32 -24.21
CA ASP A 305 -10.35 -7.00 -24.63
C ASP A 305 -11.10 -6.31 -23.50
N LEU A 306 -10.87 -5.01 -23.30
CA LEU A 306 -11.53 -4.22 -22.27
C LEU A 306 -12.35 -3.10 -22.91
N GLU A 307 -13.53 -2.86 -22.35
CA GLU A 307 -14.39 -1.73 -22.68
C GLU A 307 -14.51 -0.81 -21.47
N TRP A 308 -14.71 0.48 -21.74
CA TRP A 308 -14.69 1.52 -20.72
C TRP A 308 -15.97 2.33 -20.73
N THR A 309 -16.42 2.76 -19.57
CA THR A 309 -17.38 3.87 -19.44
C THR A 309 -16.64 5.19 -19.65
N ALA A 310 -17.33 6.15 -20.27
CA ALA A 310 -16.82 7.51 -20.34
C ALA A 310 -16.72 8.11 -18.93
N GLY A 311 -15.55 8.62 -18.58
CA GLY A 311 -15.36 9.39 -17.35
C GLY A 311 -15.83 10.84 -17.50
N SER A 312 -16.02 11.52 -16.38
CA SER A 312 -16.19 12.97 -16.31
C SER A 312 -14.97 13.58 -15.62
N PRO A 313 -14.32 14.61 -16.19
CA PRO A 313 -13.14 15.27 -15.61
C PRO A 313 -13.34 15.79 -14.18
N SER A 314 -14.58 16.04 -13.74
CA SER A 314 -14.90 16.67 -12.46
C SER A 314 -15.65 15.79 -11.46
N THR A 315 -16.13 14.60 -11.84
CA THR A 315 -17.02 13.80 -10.97
C THR A 315 -16.62 12.34 -10.82
N LEU A 316 -16.21 11.63 -11.88
CA LEU A 316 -15.81 10.23 -11.82
C LEU A 316 -14.77 9.89 -12.91
N PRO A 317 -13.68 9.18 -12.60
CA PRO A 317 -12.77 8.69 -13.64
C PRO A 317 -13.47 7.66 -14.56
N SER A 318 -12.91 7.42 -15.74
CA SER A 318 -13.36 6.31 -16.58
C SER A 318 -13.11 4.98 -15.87
N GLU A 319 -14.07 4.06 -15.94
CA GLU A 319 -13.98 2.73 -15.34
C GLU A 319 -14.17 1.67 -16.42
N VAL A 320 -13.63 0.47 -16.20
CA VAL A 320 -13.90 -0.68 -17.06
C VAL A 320 -15.38 -1.04 -16.92
N SER A 321 -16.07 -1.19 -18.04
CA SER A 321 -17.48 -1.58 -18.11
C SER A 321 -17.66 -3.05 -18.49
N ALA A 322 -16.77 -3.57 -19.33
CA ALA A 322 -16.80 -4.97 -19.76
C ALA A 322 -15.40 -5.48 -20.08
N VAL A 323 -15.24 -6.79 -19.94
CA VAL A 323 -14.08 -7.54 -20.43
C VAL A 323 -14.58 -8.67 -21.32
N ARG A 324 -13.96 -8.85 -22.49
CA ARG A 324 -14.24 -9.96 -23.41
C ARG A 324 -13.02 -10.83 -23.61
N ALA A 325 -13.19 -12.13 -23.44
CA ALA A 325 -12.13 -13.11 -23.60
C ALA A 325 -12.72 -14.49 -23.95
N GLY A 326 -12.17 -15.18 -24.95
CA GLY A 326 -12.59 -16.54 -25.31
C GLY A 326 -14.10 -16.71 -25.57
N GLY A 327 -14.75 -15.71 -26.19
CA GLY A 327 -16.20 -15.72 -26.45
C GLY A 327 -17.09 -15.47 -25.24
N ARG A 328 -16.51 -15.14 -24.08
CA ARG A 328 -17.20 -14.83 -22.82
C ARG A 328 -17.12 -13.34 -22.52
N THR A 329 -18.08 -12.84 -21.74
CA THR A 329 -18.12 -11.43 -21.33
C THR A 329 -18.36 -11.32 -19.83
N TRP A 330 -17.51 -10.55 -19.17
CA TRP A 330 -17.67 -10.12 -17.79
C TRP A 330 -18.12 -8.66 -17.80
N THR A 331 -19.10 -8.31 -16.98
CA THR A 331 -19.59 -6.94 -16.88
C THR A 331 -19.32 -6.37 -15.51
N TYR A 332 -18.97 -5.10 -15.49
CA TYR A 332 -18.47 -4.39 -14.33
C TYR A 332 -19.32 -3.15 -14.09
N GLY A 333 -19.55 -2.80 -12.83
CA GLY A 333 -20.29 -1.59 -12.53
C GLY A 333 -20.35 -1.25 -11.06
N THR A 334 -20.52 0.03 -10.81
CA THR A 334 -20.82 0.56 -9.48
C THR A 334 -22.22 0.13 -9.05
N VAL A 335 -22.34 -0.20 -7.77
CA VAL A 335 -23.63 -0.45 -7.10
C VAL A 335 -23.72 0.44 -5.87
N VAL A 336 -24.91 0.60 -5.30
CA VAL A 336 -25.07 1.43 -4.09
C VAL A 336 -24.13 0.93 -2.99
N GLY A 337 -23.20 1.80 -2.57
CA GLY A 337 -22.23 1.49 -1.53
C GLY A 337 -21.15 0.47 -1.92
N GLY A 338 -20.94 0.20 -3.21
CA GLY A 338 -20.08 -0.90 -3.63
C GLY A 338 -19.75 -0.99 -5.13
N TYR A 339 -19.22 -2.15 -5.51
CA TYR A 339 -18.85 -2.52 -6.87
C TYR A 339 -19.26 -3.97 -7.17
N LYS A 340 -19.66 -4.27 -8.40
CA LYS A 340 -20.14 -5.59 -8.82
C LYS A 340 -19.42 -6.04 -10.09
N VAL A 341 -19.09 -7.33 -10.13
CA VAL A 341 -18.62 -8.02 -11.33
C VAL A 341 -19.53 -9.20 -11.61
N THR A 342 -20.18 -9.19 -12.77
CA THR A 342 -21.07 -10.27 -13.21
C THR A 342 -20.35 -11.13 -14.23
N PHE A 343 -20.31 -12.43 -13.96
CA PHE A 343 -19.68 -13.43 -14.81
C PHE A 343 -20.62 -13.84 -15.96
N PRO A 344 -20.10 -14.52 -17.00
CA PRO A 344 -20.92 -14.96 -18.14
C PRO A 344 -22.12 -15.83 -17.75
N ASP A 345 -22.03 -16.56 -16.65
CA ASP A 345 -23.08 -17.44 -16.11
C ASP A 345 -24.08 -16.72 -15.17
N GLN A 346 -24.03 -15.39 -15.10
CA GLN A 346 -24.81 -14.52 -14.20
C GLN A 346 -24.47 -14.62 -12.71
N SER A 347 -23.56 -15.51 -12.32
CA SER A 347 -22.97 -15.47 -10.98
C SER A 347 -22.15 -14.19 -10.82
N TYR A 348 -21.92 -13.73 -9.60
CA TYR A 348 -21.30 -12.43 -9.41
C TYR A 348 -20.55 -12.27 -8.10
N TRP A 349 -19.47 -11.49 -8.19
CA TRP A 349 -18.82 -10.87 -7.06
C TRP A 349 -19.47 -9.52 -6.76
N GLN A 350 -19.60 -9.19 -5.48
CA GLN A 350 -20.03 -7.86 -5.07
C GLN A 350 -19.29 -7.42 -3.82
N THR A 351 -18.79 -6.21 -3.82
CA THR A 351 -18.05 -5.63 -2.70
C THR A 351 -18.82 -4.44 -2.20
N THR A 352 -19.05 -4.33 -0.90
CA THR A 352 -19.78 -3.21 -0.29
C THR A 352 -19.07 -2.71 0.94
N GLY A 353 -19.22 -1.43 1.23
CA GLY A 353 -18.71 -0.86 2.47
C GLY A 353 -17.21 -0.69 2.52
N PHE A 354 -16.44 -0.92 1.46
CA PHE A 354 -15.00 -0.56 1.39
C PHE A 354 -14.75 0.84 0.83
N ASN A 355 -15.81 1.62 0.60
CA ASN A 355 -15.70 2.99 0.09
C ASN A 355 -15.16 3.92 1.19
N VAL A 356 -13.93 4.39 1.02
CA VAL A 356 -13.23 5.29 1.96
C VAL A 356 -13.70 6.76 1.83
N GLY A 357 -14.60 7.07 0.88
CA GLY A 357 -15.15 8.42 0.66
C GLY A 357 -15.94 9.02 1.81
N THR A 358 -16.59 8.19 2.61
CA THR A 358 -17.31 8.64 3.81
C THR A 358 -16.40 8.71 5.04
N MET A 359 -15.15 8.25 4.94
CA MET A 359 -14.22 8.08 6.06
C MET A 359 -13.23 9.23 6.26
N GLY A 360 -13.29 10.27 5.42
CA GLY A 360 -12.61 11.55 5.63
C GLY A 360 -13.47 12.64 6.27
N ALA A 361 -14.76 12.40 6.49
CA ALA A 361 -15.73 13.42 6.87
C ALA A 361 -16.37 13.23 8.27
N GLY A 362 -15.97 12.21 9.03
CA GLY A 362 -16.53 11.90 10.35
C GLY A 362 -15.48 11.96 11.46
N ALA A 363 -15.36 13.13 12.08
CA ALA A 363 -14.91 13.41 13.44
C ALA A 363 -14.29 12.24 14.25
N VAL A 364 -12.98 12.27 14.46
CA VAL A 364 -12.36 12.90 15.64
C VAL A 364 -11.01 13.44 15.14
N PRO A 365 -10.61 14.69 15.45
CA PRO A 365 -9.19 15.00 15.31
C PRO A 365 -8.48 13.93 16.13
N ALA A 366 -7.56 13.17 15.52
CA ALA A 366 -6.52 12.55 16.33
C ALA A 366 -6.11 13.65 17.32
N GLU A 367 -6.34 13.46 18.62
CA GLU A 367 -5.95 14.49 19.61
C GLU A 367 -4.54 14.91 19.24
N ARG A 368 -4.42 16.17 18.79
CA ARG A 368 -3.45 16.62 17.78
C ARG A 368 -2.17 15.81 17.85
N GLY A 369 -1.98 14.86 16.94
CA GLY A 369 -0.80 14.02 16.95
C GLY A 369 0.45 14.89 16.90
N PHE A 370 1.35 14.71 17.85
CA PHE A 370 2.63 15.40 17.92
C PHE A 370 3.70 14.38 18.27
N CYS A 371 4.99 14.75 18.23
CA CYS A 371 6.04 13.81 18.59
C CYS A 371 5.81 13.18 19.97
N ARG A 372 5.81 11.84 20.00
CA ARG A 372 5.48 10.91 21.11
C ARG A 372 4.00 10.67 21.35
N ASN A 373 3.11 11.36 20.63
CA ASN A 373 1.68 11.15 20.67
C ASN A 373 1.15 10.88 19.25
N PRO A 374 0.89 9.62 18.86
CA PRO A 374 0.31 9.29 17.56
C PRO A 374 -1.16 9.76 17.43
N GLY A 375 -1.72 10.43 18.44
CA GLY A 375 -3.12 10.80 18.55
C GLY A 375 -3.99 9.60 18.92
N VAL A 376 -5.31 9.78 18.90
CA VAL A 376 -6.26 8.69 19.15
C VAL A 376 -7.26 8.64 18.01
N VAL A 377 -7.37 7.48 17.35
CA VAL A 377 -8.39 7.20 16.34
C VAL A 377 -9.46 6.34 17.02
N THR A 378 -10.74 6.67 16.88
CA THR A 378 -11.82 6.10 17.71
C THR A 378 -12.98 5.45 16.96
N TYR A 379 -13.01 5.52 15.63
CA TYR A 379 -14.08 4.90 14.85
C TYR A 379 -13.58 3.61 14.20
N GLY A 380 -14.42 2.57 14.14
CA GLY A 380 -14.15 1.37 13.35
C GLY A 380 -14.73 1.46 11.94
N HIS A 381 -14.44 0.45 11.11
CA HIS A 381 -15.02 0.33 9.77
C HIS A 381 -15.29 -1.12 9.39
N SER A 382 -16.18 -1.34 8.43
CA SER A 382 -16.45 -2.68 7.93
C SER A 382 -16.77 -2.68 6.44
N GLY A 383 -16.21 -3.66 5.73
CA GLY A 383 -16.57 -3.98 4.35
C GLY A 383 -16.99 -5.43 4.22
N SER A 384 -17.64 -5.77 3.12
CA SER A 384 -18.02 -7.15 2.81
C SER A 384 -17.82 -7.49 1.34
N ILE A 385 -17.51 -8.76 1.10
CA ILE A 385 -17.38 -9.34 -0.24
C ILE A 385 -18.34 -10.51 -0.35
N ARG A 386 -19.19 -10.50 -1.37
CA ARG A 386 -20.02 -11.62 -1.79
C ARG A 386 -19.32 -12.41 -2.88
N HIS A 387 -19.23 -13.73 -2.69
CA HIS A 387 -18.74 -14.71 -3.65
C HIS A 387 -19.86 -15.14 -4.63
N PRO A 388 -19.53 -15.55 -5.87
CA PRO A 388 -20.47 -16.10 -6.86
C PRO A 388 -21.45 -17.15 -6.33
N SER A 389 -20.98 -18.04 -5.44
CA SER A 389 -21.79 -19.06 -4.75
C SER A 389 -22.89 -18.50 -3.84
N GLY A 390 -22.85 -17.22 -3.51
CA GLY A 390 -23.76 -16.58 -2.55
C GLY A 390 -23.22 -16.46 -1.14
N ALA A 391 -22.05 -17.04 -0.85
CA ALA A 391 -21.35 -16.78 0.42
C ALA A 391 -20.94 -15.30 0.53
N VAL A 392 -20.91 -14.77 1.74
CA VAL A 392 -20.54 -13.39 2.05
C VAL A 392 -19.53 -13.39 3.19
N ALA A 393 -18.37 -12.79 2.96
CA ALA A 393 -17.41 -12.46 4.00
C ALA A 393 -17.60 -11.00 4.44
N LYS A 394 -17.71 -10.78 5.74
CA LYS A 394 -17.70 -9.46 6.38
C LYS A 394 -16.42 -9.28 7.16
N TYR A 395 -15.76 -8.14 6.96
CA TYR A 395 -14.50 -7.76 7.59
C TYR A 395 -14.74 -6.54 8.47
N ARG A 396 -14.28 -6.58 9.73
CA ARG A 396 -14.30 -5.44 10.66
C ARG A 396 -12.88 -4.99 10.95
N PHE A 397 -12.64 -3.71 10.78
CA PHE A 397 -11.38 -3.03 11.02
C PHE A 397 -11.54 -2.05 12.17
N GLU A 398 -10.56 -2.01 13.06
CA GLU A 398 -10.52 -1.05 14.16
C GLU A 398 -9.14 -0.38 14.20
N PRO A 399 -9.06 0.88 14.66
CA PRO A 399 -7.78 1.53 14.85
C PRO A 399 -7.03 0.80 15.97
N THR A 400 -5.87 0.24 15.64
CA THR A 400 -5.06 -0.52 16.59
C THR A 400 -3.68 0.10 16.68
N LEU A 401 -3.26 0.36 17.91
CA LEU A 401 -1.92 0.88 18.19
C LEU A 401 -0.89 -0.25 18.03
N HIS A 402 0.09 -0.02 17.17
CA HIS A 402 1.28 -0.85 17.06
C HIS A 402 2.51 -0.07 17.49
N GLY A 403 3.58 -0.80 17.75
CA GLY A 403 4.83 -0.19 18.13
C GLY A 403 6.03 -1.02 17.75
N ARG A 404 7.15 -0.31 17.70
CA ARG A 404 8.47 -0.83 17.44
C ARG A 404 9.40 -0.42 18.57
N SER A 405 10.26 -1.34 18.97
CA SER A 405 11.23 -1.14 20.03
C SER A 405 12.56 -0.64 19.45
N TRP A 406 13.32 0.10 20.25
CA TRP A 406 14.58 0.77 19.87
C TRP A 406 14.45 1.65 18.62
N ALA A 407 13.29 2.29 18.43
CA ALA A 407 13.14 3.33 17.41
C ALA A 407 14.12 4.47 17.68
N ARG A 408 14.67 5.09 16.64
CA ARG A 408 15.45 6.32 16.84
C ARG A 408 14.50 7.48 17.07
N TYR A 409 14.73 8.26 18.11
CA TYR A 409 13.90 9.44 18.30
C TYR A 409 14.35 10.53 17.35
N GLY A 410 13.41 11.06 16.59
CA GLY A 410 13.64 12.19 15.71
C GLY A 410 12.31 12.89 15.50
N CYS A 411 12.25 14.15 15.90
CA CYS A 411 11.07 14.99 15.79
C CYS A 411 11.39 16.18 14.90
N ASN A 412 10.68 16.30 13.78
CA ASN A 412 10.70 17.53 13.01
C ASN A 412 9.64 18.47 13.61
N MET A 413 10.10 19.55 14.24
CA MET A 413 9.24 20.66 14.63
C MET A 413 9.36 21.70 13.52
N PRO A 414 8.26 22.16 12.89
CA PRO A 414 8.33 23.37 12.10
C PRO A 414 8.75 24.51 13.03
N ASP A 415 10.01 24.92 12.93
CA ASP A 415 10.52 26.10 13.60
C ASP A 415 9.94 27.32 12.88
N SER A 416 9.26 28.22 13.61
CA SER A 416 9.46 29.68 13.44
C SER A 416 8.45 30.63 14.11
N THR A 417 7.45 30.25 14.92
CA THR A 417 6.52 31.29 15.46
C THR A 417 6.02 31.19 16.91
N GLY A 418 6.61 30.35 17.78
CA GLY A 418 6.32 30.42 19.22
C GLY A 418 4.84 30.28 19.62
N SER A 419 4.04 29.62 18.78
CA SER A 419 2.68 29.19 19.07
C SER A 419 2.73 27.68 19.34
N GLY A 420 2.49 27.26 20.58
CA GLY A 420 2.66 25.88 21.05
C GLY A 420 1.68 24.85 20.50
N PHE A 421 1.42 24.84 19.19
CA PHE A 421 0.35 24.03 18.57
C PHE A 421 0.68 23.47 17.17
N LEU A 422 1.95 23.30 16.79
CA LEU A 422 2.32 22.99 15.40
C LEU A 422 2.51 21.49 15.10
N ASP A 423 2.12 21.10 13.88
CA ASP A 423 2.20 19.77 13.23
C ASP A 423 3.62 19.18 13.27
N SER A 424 4.04 18.71 14.44
CA SER A 424 5.33 18.04 14.61
C SER A 424 5.23 16.58 14.20
N ILE A 425 6.20 16.12 13.41
CA ILE A 425 6.17 14.81 12.78
C ILE A 425 7.40 14.01 13.20
N GLU A 426 7.20 12.75 13.58
CA GLU A 426 8.34 11.88 13.88
C GLU A 426 8.96 11.31 12.61
N TYR A 427 10.29 11.23 12.56
CA TYR A 427 10.99 10.56 11.45
C TYR A 427 10.79 9.04 11.50
N THR A 428 10.74 8.47 12.71
CA THR A 428 10.63 7.02 12.95
C THR A 428 9.82 6.78 14.22
N PRO A 429 8.48 6.76 14.13
CA PRO A 429 7.66 6.68 15.32
C PRO A 429 7.75 5.31 15.98
N ALA A 430 7.98 5.33 17.30
CA ALA A 430 7.95 4.12 18.10
C ALA A 430 6.55 3.53 18.21
N ARG A 431 5.50 4.34 17.99
CA ARG A 431 4.09 3.94 18.06
C ARG A 431 3.28 4.56 16.92
N TYR A 432 2.39 3.78 16.31
CA TYR A 432 1.57 4.22 15.18
C TYR A 432 0.26 3.43 15.13
N TYR A 433 -0.82 4.06 14.67
CA TYR A 433 -2.12 3.39 14.48
C TYR A 433 -2.26 2.86 13.07
N THR A 434 -2.68 1.60 12.94
CA THR A 434 -3.16 1.05 11.67
C THR A 434 -4.64 0.67 11.76
N TRP A 435 -5.29 0.54 10.61
CA TRP A 435 -6.61 -0.07 10.49
C TRP A 435 -6.48 -1.59 10.46
N SER A 436 -6.46 -2.21 11.64
CA SER A 436 -6.25 -3.65 11.76
C SER A 436 -7.55 -4.41 11.65
N LEU A 437 -7.54 -5.50 10.89
CA LEU A 437 -8.61 -6.49 10.91
C LEU A 437 -8.75 -7.06 12.32
N VAL A 438 -9.93 -6.96 12.90
CA VAL A 438 -10.23 -7.52 14.23
C VAL A 438 -11.24 -8.67 14.18
N SER A 439 -11.99 -8.76 13.08
CA SER A 439 -12.92 -9.88 12.86
C SER A 439 -13.20 -10.09 11.38
N ARG A 440 -13.30 -11.37 11.00
CA ARG A 440 -13.81 -11.84 9.72
C ARG A 440 -14.94 -12.83 10.00
N THR A 441 -16.08 -12.66 9.35
CA THR A 441 -17.22 -13.58 9.47
C THR A 441 -17.71 -13.98 8.09
N VAL A 442 -17.89 -15.28 7.86
CA VAL A 442 -18.42 -15.83 6.61
C VAL A 442 -19.80 -16.46 6.85
N THR A 443 -20.77 -16.07 6.04
CA THR A 443 -22.14 -16.61 6.02
C THR A 443 -22.56 -16.94 4.60
N GLY A 444 -23.62 -17.73 4.42
CA GLY A 444 -24.16 -18.00 3.09
C GLY A 444 -24.90 -19.33 2.97
N PRO A 445 -25.34 -19.68 1.75
CA PRO A 445 -25.94 -20.98 1.48
C PRO A 445 -25.04 -22.13 1.92
N GLY A 446 -25.60 -23.11 2.62
CA GLY A 446 -24.86 -24.28 3.12
C GLY A 446 -24.01 -24.02 4.38
N ILE A 447 -24.13 -22.84 5.00
CA ILE A 447 -23.46 -22.48 6.25
C ILE A 447 -24.51 -22.32 7.34
N ASP A 448 -24.70 -23.36 8.16
CA ASP A 448 -25.72 -23.38 9.22
C ASP A 448 -25.37 -22.43 10.39
N GLN A 449 -24.08 -22.21 10.64
CA GLN A 449 -23.56 -21.29 11.64
C GLN A 449 -22.41 -20.45 11.05
N PRO A 450 -22.35 -19.12 11.29
CA PRO A 450 -21.31 -18.28 10.74
C PRO A 450 -19.90 -18.71 11.16
N PHE A 451 -19.00 -18.92 10.19
CA PHE A 451 -17.58 -19.11 10.48
C PHE A 451 -16.98 -17.75 10.87
N THR A 452 -16.43 -17.63 12.07
CA THR A 452 -15.94 -16.36 12.59
C THR A 452 -14.51 -16.48 13.09
N TRP A 453 -13.63 -15.67 12.51
CA TRP A 453 -12.28 -15.45 12.99
C TRP A 453 -12.22 -14.15 13.81
N ALA A 454 -11.45 -14.18 14.90
CA ALA A 454 -11.16 -13.00 15.71
C ALA A 454 -9.66 -12.79 15.82
N TYR A 455 -9.23 -11.53 15.70
CA TYR A 455 -7.83 -11.14 15.72
C TYR A 455 -7.61 -10.20 16.91
N SER A 456 -6.68 -10.55 17.79
CA SER A 456 -6.35 -9.77 18.98
C SER A 456 -4.87 -9.42 18.96
N TYR A 457 -4.58 -8.13 19.05
CA TYR A 457 -3.21 -7.61 19.02
C TYR A 457 -2.72 -7.40 20.45
N GLY A 458 -1.56 -7.96 20.76
CA GLY A 458 -0.88 -7.73 22.03
C GLY A 458 -0.40 -6.27 22.20
N PRO A 459 0.23 -5.95 23.34
CA PRO A 459 0.70 -4.59 23.61
C PRO A 459 1.66 -4.11 22.51
N ALA A 460 1.58 -2.82 22.18
CA ALA A 460 2.36 -2.20 21.12
C ALA A 460 3.88 -2.31 21.34
N ASN A 461 4.33 -2.37 22.61
CA ASN A 461 5.74 -2.50 22.99
C ASN A 461 6.67 -1.49 22.30
N GLY A 462 6.17 -0.28 22.02
CA GLY A 462 6.92 0.79 21.38
C GLY A 462 7.76 1.59 22.37
N CYS A 463 9.04 1.77 22.08
CA CYS A 463 9.98 2.59 22.86
C CYS A 463 11.15 3.08 21.98
N TYR A 464 11.87 4.11 22.45
CA TYR A 464 12.98 4.72 21.72
C TYR A 464 14.34 4.26 22.25
N ALA A 465 15.34 4.17 21.38
CA ALA A 465 16.71 3.87 21.77
C ALA A 465 17.39 5.05 22.51
N ASP A 466 17.03 6.29 22.13
CA ASP A 466 17.65 7.52 22.60
C ASP A 466 16.67 8.71 22.47
N GLY A 467 17.09 9.89 22.94
CA GLY A 467 16.45 11.19 22.62
C GLY A 467 15.03 11.44 23.17
N SER A 468 14.39 10.44 23.76
CA SER A 468 13.02 10.51 24.31
C SER A 468 13.00 10.24 25.83
N LYS A 469 11.88 10.53 26.49
CA LYS A 469 11.62 10.10 27.88
C LYS A 469 11.13 8.65 27.95
N GLU A 470 10.70 8.08 26.83
CA GLU A 470 10.16 6.72 26.71
C GLU A 470 11.24 5.78 26.17
N LEU A 471 12.38 5.76 26.87
CA LEU A 471 13.54 4.97 26.48
C LEU A 471 13.31 3.49 26.71
N CYS A 472 13.76 2.68 25.76
CA CYS A 472 13.90 1.25 25.95
C CYS A 472 14.93 0.97 27.04
N GLN A 473 14.57 0.06 27.94
CA GLN A 473 15.44 -0.49 28.96
C GLN A 473 16.00 -1.83 28.48
N ALA A 474 17.01 -2.36 29.20
CA ALA A 474 17.60 -3.67 28.86
C ALA A 474 16.56 -4.82 28.82
N ASN A 475 15.47 -4.69 29.60
CA ASN A 475 14.37 -5.65 29.66
C ASN A 475 13.13 -5.21 28.86
N SER A 476 13.22 -4.16 28.04
CA SER A 476 12.09 -3.76 27.18
C SER A 476 11.75 -4.89 26.20
N PRO A 477 10.46 -5.19 25.96
CA PRO A 477 10.08 -6.24 25.03
C PRO A 477 10.58 -5.93 23.61
N ALA A 478 11.20 -6.92 22.97
CA ALA A 478 11.64 -6.88 21.57
C ALA A 478 10.69 -7.64 20.63
N THR A 479 9.52 -8.01 21.12
CA THR A 479 8.49 -8.74 20.38
C THR A 479 7.11 -8.15 20.64
N LYS A 480 6.18 -8.45 19.75
CA LYS A 480 4.73 -8.33 19.99
C LYS A 480 4.04 -9.60 19.50
N TRP A 481 2.82 -9.85 19.95
CA TRP A 481 2.06 -11.02 19.53
C TRP A 481 0.70 -10.64 18.95
N VAL A 482 0.13 -11.56 18.18
CA VAL A 482 -1.21 -11.50 17.61
C VAL A 482 -1.85 -12.87 17.81
N ASP A 483 -3.01 -12.90 18.47
CA ASP A 483 -3.80 -14.11 18.61
C ASP A 483 -4.86 -14.13 17.51
N VAL A 484 -4.88 -15.22 16.75
CA VAL A 484 -5.92 -15.52 15.76
C VAL A 484 -6.76 -16.66 16.33
N LYS A 485 -8.02 -16.39 16.62
CA LYS A 485 -9.00 -17.42 16.96
C LYS A 485 -9.74 -17.80 15.69
N ASP A 486 -9.67 -19.06 15.29
CA ASP A 486 -10.36 -19.58 14.11
C ASP A 486 -11.84 -19.88 14.38
N ALA A 487 -12.53 -20.35 13.34
CA ALA A 487 -13.96 -20.60 13.39
C ALA A 487 -14.32 -21.83 14.25
N GLU A 488 -13.39 -22.75 14.42
CA GLU A 488 -13.46 -23.91 15.31
C GLU A 488 -13.19 -23.55 16.77
N GLY A 489 -12.74 -22.31 17.01
CA GLY A 489 -12.47 -21.76 18.32
C GLY A 489 -11.06 -22.04 18.84
N VAL A 490 -10.17 -22.57 18.00
CA VAL A 490 -8.76 -22.76 18.29
C VAL A 490 -8.04 -21.42 18.17
N THR A 491 -7.22 -21.11 19.17
CA THR A 491 -6.39 -19.89 19.17
C THR A 491 -4.96 -20.23 18.79
N THR A 492 -4.46 -19.57 17.75
CA THR A 492 -3.07 -19.58 17.34
C THR A 492 -2.42 -18.26 17.72
N ARG A 493 -1.38 -18.30 18.54
CA ARG A 493 -0.57 -17.13 18.91
C ARG A 493 0.61 -16.98 17.96
N HIS A 494 0.65 -15.89 17.23
CA HIS A 494 1.77 -15.49 16.37
C HIS A 494 2.62 -14.45 17.10
N THR A 495 3.92 -14.69 17.26
CA THR A 495 4.87 -13.76 17.88
C THR A 495 5.80 -13.20 16.82
N PHE A 496 5.90 -11.88 16.75
CA PHE A 496 6.72 -11.15 15.78
C PHE A 496 7.82 -10.36 16.48
N GLY A 497 8.96 -10.21 15.81
CA GLY A 497 9.95 -9.20 16.16
C GLY A 497 9.36 -7.81 16.02
N ASN A 498 9.74 -6.91 16.92
CA ASN A 498 9.34 -5.50 16.84
C ASN A 498 10.54 -4.54 16.89
N ARG A 499 11.78 -5.03 16.78
CA ARG A 499 12.96 -4.19 16.94
C ARG A 499 13.28 -3.47 15.64
N PHE A 500 13.29 -2.14 15.71
CA PHE A 500 13.48 -1.26 14.56
C PHE A 500 14.78 -1.57 13.81
N ASN A 501 14.69 -1.75 12.48
CA ASN A 501 15.79 -2.13 11.58
C ASN A 501 16.50 -3.45 11.90
N VAL A 502 15.94 -4.28 12.79
CA VAL A 502 16.49 -5.58 13.14
C VAL A 502 15.58 -6.69 12.65
N ASP A 503 14.40 -6.82 13.24
CA ASP A 503 13.45 -7.93 12.99
C ASP A 503 11.98 -7.49 13.03
N GLU A 504 11.71 -6.18 13.06
CA GLU A 504 10.35 -5.63 13.02
C GLU A 504 9.54 -6.24 11.87
N GLY A 505 8.40 -6.85 12.20
CA GLY A 505 7.48 -7.45 11.22
C GLY A 505 7.76 -8.91 10.88
N TYR A 506 8.87 -9.50 11.32
CA TYR A 506 9.19 -10.91 11.03
C TYR A 506 8.53 -11.84 12.06
N LEU A 507 7.85 -12.89 11.58
CA LEU A 507 7.29 -13.92 12.44
C LEU A 507 8.41 -14.73 13.07
N LEU A 508 8.47 -14.77 14.40
CA LEU A 508 9.44 -15.54 15.18
C LEU A 508 8.85 -16.86 15.68
N SER A 509 7.55 -16.89 15.99
CA SER A 509 6.87 -18.14 16.35
C SER A 509 5.38 -18.13 16.08
N SER A 510 4.80 -19.30 15.91
CA SER A 510 3.36 -19.54 15.86
C SER A 510 3.03 -20.76 16.70
N VAL A 511 2.13 -20.60 17.69
CA VAL A 511 1.82 -21.65 18.67
C VAL A 511 0.31 -21.86 18.72
N GLN A 512 -0.12 -23.09 18.53
CA GLN A 512 -1.50 -23.55 18.66
C GLN A 512 -1.52 -24.88 19.44
N PRO A 513 -2.69 -25.35 19.92
CA PRO A 513 -2.79 -26.66 20.57
C PRO A 513 -2.18 -27.77 19.70
N GLY A 514 -1.26 -28.54 20.29
CA GLY A 514 -0.60 -29.67 19.63
C GLY A 514 0.50 -29.32 18.62
N ARG A 515 0.72 -28.03 18.30
CA ARG A 515 1.73 -27.62 17.32
C ARG A 515 2.37 -26.27 17.64
N ALA A 516 3.69 -26.24 17.68
CA ALA A 516 4.48 -25.00 17.77
C ALA A 516 5.45 -24.91 16.59
N THR A 517 5.56 -23.72 16.00
CA THR A 517 6.58 -23.41 14.99
C THR A 517 7.43 -22.25 15.49
N THR A 518 8.75 -22.40 15.42
CA THR A 518 9.74 -21.36 15.74
C THR A 518 10.60 -21.09 14.51
N LEU A 519 10.81 -19.81 14.23
CA LEU A 519 11.57 -19.32 13.09
C LEU A 519 12.75 -18.48 13.62
N SER A 520 13.94 -18.71 13.09
CA SER A 520 15.09 -17.84 13.30
C SER A 520 15.63 -17.36 11.97
N TYR A 521 16.15 -16.13 11.97
CA TYR A 521 16.63 -15.46 10.77
C TYR A 521 18.09 -15.06 10.92
N GLN A 522 18.78 -14.95 9.79
CA GLN A 522 20.12 -14.40 9.73
C GLN A 522 20.02 -12.86 9.77
N LEU A 523 20.00 -12.29 10.98
CA LEU A 523 19.79 -10.84 11.19
C LEU A 523 20.99 -9.98 10.75
N ASP A 524 22.19 -10.56 10.78
CA ASP A 524 23.44 -9.95 10.35
C ASP A 524 24.01 -10.72 9.15
N ALA A 525 24.42 -10.03 8.10
CA ALA A 525 24.95 -10.68 6.91
C ALA A 525 26.20 -11.52 7.25
N SER A 526 26.23 -12.77 6.80
CA SER A 526 27.32 -13.72 7.06
C SER A 526 28.56 -13.52 6.16
N GLY A 527 28.65 -12.39 5.45
CA GLY A 527 29.69 -12.11 4.45
C GLY A 527 29.50 -12.83 3.11
N SER A 528 28.56 -13.78 3.00
CA SER A 528 28.25 -14.45 1.73
C SER A 528 27.43 -13.58 0.78
N TYR A 529 26.58 -12.71 1.32
CA TYR A 529 25.75 -11.74 0.60
C TYR A 529 25.76 -10.39 1.34
N PRO A 530 25.47 -9.26 0.66
CA PRO A 530 25.44 -7.96 1.32
C PRO A 530 24.23 -7.78 2.25
N ALA A 531 24.37 -7.00 3.32
CA ALA A 531 23.31 -6.81 4.32
C ALA A 531 22.08 -6.05 3.80
N LEU A 532 22.28 -5.11 2.88
CA LEU A 532 21.21 -4.34 2.26
C LEU A 532 21.11 -4.69 0.80
N ALA A 533 19.92 -5.07 0.33
CA ALA A 533 19.59 -5.32 -1.05
C ALA A 533 19.95 -4.13 -1.97
N GLY A 534 19.87 -2.92 -1.46
CA GLY A 534 20.26 -1.72 -2.18
C GLY A 534 20.10 -0.52 -1.26
N ARG A 535 20.26 0.68 -1.79
CA ARG A 535 20.08 1.91 -1.02
C ARG A 535 18.63 2.38 -1.15
N PRO A 536 17.85 2.41 -0.06
CA PRO A 536 16.50 2.96 -0.10
C PRO A 536 16.59 4.47 -0.32
N ALA A 537 15.82 4.99 -1.30
CA ALA A 537 15.75 6.41 -1.58
C ALA A 537 14.84 7.16 -0.59
N TYR A 538 13.85 6.46 0.00
CA TYR A 538 13.04 6.95 1.11
C TYR A 538 13.44 6.21 2.40
N GLN A 539 13.84 6.95 3.44
CA GLN A 539 14.38 6.36 4.68
C GLN A 539 13.52 6.63 5.92
N ARG A 540 12.48 7.45 5.78
CA ARG A 540 11.57 7.79 6.87
C ARG A 540 10.57 6.63 7.11
N ALA A 541 9.94 6.57 8.28
CA ALA A 541 8.95 5.55 8.68
C ALA A 541 9.46 4.10 8.78
N SER A 542 9.96 3.51 7.68
CA SER A 542 10.39 2.12 7.60
C SER A 542 11.89 1.94 7.86
N GLY A 543 12.69 3.01 7.85
CA GLY A 543 14.14 2.90 8.00
C GLY A 543 14.76 2.09 6.86
N ILE A 544 15.69 1.19 7.19
CA ILE A 544 16.39 0.33 6.22
C ILE A 544 15.83 -1.10 6.15
N ILE A 545 14.83 -1.46 6.97
CA ILE A 545 14.27 -2.83 7.02
C ILE A 545 13.70 -3.28 5.66
N ALA A 546 13.20 -2.34 4.86
CA ALA A 546 12.70 -2.58 3.50
C ALA A 546 13.80 -2.99 2.52
N ALA A 547 15.05 -2.60 2.78
CA ALA A 547 16.22 -3.00 2.01
C ALA A 547 17.01 -4.14 2.68
N LYS A 548 16.86 -4.35 3.99
CA LYS A 548 17.67 -5.32 4.74
C LYS A 548 17.35 -6.76 4.36
N GLN A 549 18.38 -7.54 4.05
CA GLN A 549 18.28 -8.98 3.84
C GLN A 549 18.27 -9.71 5.18
N ILE A 550 17.16 -10.41 5.44
CA ILE A 550 16.94 -11.16 6.66
C ILE A 550 16.37 -12.54 6.25
N PRO A 551 17.19 -13.39 5.60
CA PRO A 551 16.72 -14.69 5.14
C PRO A 551 16.43 -15.61 6.33
N LEU A 552 15.48 -16.53 6.14
CA LEU A 552 15.16 -17.56 7.11
C LEU A 552 16.37 -18.49 7.28
N LEU A 553 16.87 -18.60 8.51
CA LEU A 553 18.01 -19.44 8.86
C LEU A 553 17.56 -20.82 9.36
N GLN A 554 16.51 -20.86 10.18
CA GLN A 554 16.02 -22.10 10.75
C GLN A 554 14.50 -22.05 10.94
N LYS A 555 13.86 -23.18 10.69
CA LYS A 555 12.47 -23.45 11.04
C LYS A 555 12.42 -24.72 11.87
N VAL A 556 11.82 -24.62 13.06
CA VAL A 556 11.58 -25.76 13.95
C VAL A 556 10.08 -25.92 14.12
N ILE A 557 9.56 -27.12 13.89
CA ILE A 557 8.16 -27.47 14.15
C ILE A 557 8.16 -28.54 15.23
N GLU A 558 7.49 -28.29 16.34
CA GLU A 558 7.19 -29.31 17.35
C GLU A 558 5.73 -29.70 17.19
N GLN A 559 5.49 -30.99 16.93
CA GLN A 559 4.16 -31.54 16.74
C GLN A 559 4.15 -33.00 17.18
N ASP A 560 3.13 -33.40 17.95
CA ASP A 560 2.90 -34.79 18.36
C ASP A 560 4.12 -35.46 19.04
N GLY A 561 4.86 -34.68 19.86
CA GLY A 561 6.05 -35.16 20.57
C GLY A 561 7.31 -35.31 19.68
N VAL A 562 7.26 -34.87 18.43
CA VAL A 562 8.38 -34.87 17.49
C VAL A 562 8.76 -33.44 17.11
N ARG A 563 10.06 -33.15 17.09
CA ARG A 563 10.65 -31.91 16.62
C ARG A 563 11.23 -32.10 15.22
N TYR A 564 10.68 -31.41 14.24
CA TYR A 564 11.17 -31.31 12.87
C TYR A 564 12.00 -30.03 12.71
N ILE A 565 13.20 -30.14 12.15
CA ILE A 565 14.14 -29.04 11.98
C ILE A 565 14.49 -28.93 10.51
N TRP A 566 14.33 -27.72 9.96
CA TRP A 566 14.90 -27.29 8.70
C TRP A 566 15.88 -26.16 8.99
N LYS A 567 17.14 -26.27 8.55
CA LYS A 567 18.18 -25.28 8.82
C LYS A 567 19.02 -25.03 7.58
N VAL A 568 19.31 -23.77 7.28
CA VAL A 568 20.28 -23.40 6.24
C VAL A 568 21.70 -23.53 6.79
N ASN A 569 22.53 -24.27 6.08
CA ASN A 569 23.95 -24.37 6.39
C ASN A 569 24.74 -23.23 5.74
N THR A 570 24.40 -22.91 4.50
CA THR A 570 25.04 -21.85 3.70
C THR A 570 24.06 -21.16 2.77
N PHE A 571 24.24 -19.85 2.61
CA PHE A 571 23.55 -19.02 1.62
C PHE A 571 24.50 -18.68 0.47
N ASP A 572 23.95 -18.42 -0.72
CA ASP A 572 24.71 -17.80 -1.81
C ASP A 572 24.82 -16.28 -1.69
N SER A 573 25.43 -15.65 -2.69
CA SER A 573 25.58 -14.19 -2.80
C SER A 573 24.29 -13.41 -2.99
N MET A 574 23.15 -14.09 -3.10
CA MET A 574 21.83 -13.50 -3.17
C MET A 574 20.95 -13.86 -1.95
N ALA A 575 21.56 -14.33 -0.85
CA ALA A 575 20.88 -14.75 0.36
C ALA A 575 19.92 -15.94 0.17
N ARG A 576 20.14 -16.76 -0.87
CA ARG A 576 19.33 -17.96 -1.14
C ARG A 576 19.99 -19.19 -0.52
N PRO A 577 19.24 -20.10 0.12
CA PRO A 577 19.81 -21.35 0.65
C PRO A 577 20.44 -22.18 -0.47
N VAL A 578 21.71 -22.59 -0.29
CA VAL A 578 22.39 -23.52 -1.21
C VAL A 578 22.69 -24.87 -0.58
N SER A 579 22.71 -24.94 0.75
CA SER A 579 22.77 -26.19 1.50
C SER A 579 21.84 -26.10 2.71
N ILE A 580 21.06 -27.15 2.92
CA ILE A 580 20.11 -27.26 4.04
C ILE A 580 20.33 -28.57 4.80
N THR A 581 19.95 -28.56 6.07
CA THR A 581 19.84 -29.74 6.93
C THR A 581 18.37 -29.92 7.31
N GLU A 582 17.85 -31.12 7.09
CA GLU A 582 16.52 -31.54 7.55
C GLU A 582 16.68 -32.70 8.54
N ALA A 583 16.03 -32.58 9.70
CA ALA A 583 16.10 -33.59 10.76
C ALA A 583 14.78 -33.70 11.53
N SER A 584 14.53 -34.87 12.10
CA SER A 584 13.43 -35.10 13.04
C SER A 584 13.94 -35.84 14.27
N GLN A 585 13.52 -35.41 15.46
CA GLN A 585 13.91 -36.04 16.73
C GLN A 585 12.77 -35.99 17.76
N PRO A 586 12.68 -36.92 18.71
CA PRO A 586 11.74 -36.81 19.82
C PRO A 586 11.95 -35.52 20.62
N VAL A 587 10.87 -34.92 21.13
CA VAL A 587 10.93 -33.83 22.12
C VAL A 587 11.32 -34.46 23.46
N GLN A 588 12.43 -34.02 24.04
CA GLN A 588 12.93 -34.49 25.35
C GLN A 588 12.14 -33.90 26.51
#